data_AF-A0A6A7MAK3-F1
#
_entry.id   AF-A0A6A7MAK3-F1
#
_cell.length_a   1.000
_cell.length_b   1.000
_cell.length_c   1.000
_cell.angle_alpha   90.00
_cell.angle_beta   90.00
_cell.angle_gamma   90.00
#
_symmetry.space_group_name_H-M   'P 1'
#
loop_
_entity.id
_entity.type
_entity.pdbx_description
1 polymer ?
#
loop_
_entity_poly.entity_id
_entity_poly.type
_entity_poly.pdbx_seq_one_letter_code
_entity_poly.pdbx_strand_id
1 'polypeptide(L)'
;MLPKPSLAKCCAASAQRRVAARVEVQIFLDANVLFSAAKSDGFVRRLLELLMADGHVLCADGYVAEEARRNLAAKGPQGLPALAALLDRLEVAAMQANSVSVTGLSALPEKDRPVVAAAARMACDALVTGDRTHFGRFYGRSLAGIAIHSPRTLAAKLL
;
A
#
# COMPACT_ATOMS: atom_id res chain seq x y z
N MET A 1 14.89 53.35 -17.64
CA MET A 1 13.46 53.58 -17.38
C MET A 1 12.71 52.38 -17.93
N LEU A 2 12.23 51.48 -17.05
CA LEU A 2 11.32 50.37 -17.43
C LEU A 2 9.94 50.96 -17.78
N PRO A 3 9.11 50.25 -18.55
CA PRO A 3 8.19 49.28 -17.94
C PRO A 3 8.01 47.95 -18.71
N LYS A 4 7.71 46.87 -17.96
CA LYS A 4 6.90 45.71 -18.42
C LYS A 4 5.42 46.07 -18.27
N PRO A 5 4.48 45.50 -19.07
CA PRO A 5 3.71 44.29 -18.65
C PRO A 5 3.30 43.39 -19.86
N SER A 6 3.23 42.04 -19.78
CA SER A 6 2.22 41.14 -19.18
C SER A 6 1.10 40.64 -20.14
N LEU A 7 0.87 39.32 -20.13
CA LEU A 7 -0.36 38.56 -20.51
C LEU A 7 -0.72 38.54 -22.02
N ALA A 8 -1.31 37.51 -22.65
CA ALA A 8 -2.09 36.37 -22.20
C ALA A 8 -2.19 35.29 -23.32
N LYS A 9 -2.46 34.04 -22.89
CA LYS A 9 -3.48 33.11 -23.42
C LYS A 9 -3.71 32.98 -24.94
N CYS A 10 -3.54 31.76 -25.45
CA CYS A 10 -4.53 31.04 -26.27
C CYS A 10 -4.44 29.55 -25.89
N CYS A 11 -5.38 29.00 -25.12
CA CYS A 11 -6.66 28.43 -25.58
C CYS A 11 -6.50 27.36 -26.66
N ALA A 12 -6.46 26.10 -26.23
CA ALA A 12 -7.19 25.03 -26.90
C ALA A 12 -7.88 24.20 -25.81
N ALA A 13 -9.17 24.48 -25.64
CA ALA A 13 -10.06 23.68 -24.82
C ALA A 13 -10.29 22.33 -25.51
N SER A 14 -9.97 21.23 -24.83
CA SER A 14 -10.64 19.95 -25.08
C SER A 14 -11.45 19.60 -23.85
N ALA A 15 -12.74 19.40 -24.07
CA ALA A 15 -13.69 18.98 -23.07
C ALA A 15 -13.34 17.56 -22.61
N GLN A 16 -12.75 17.42 -21.42
CA GLN A 16 -12.82 16.18 -20.67
C GLN A 16 -13.72 16.39 -19.45
N ARG A 17 -14.88 15.73 -19.52
CA ARG A 17 -15.72 15.34 -18.38
C ARG A 17 -14.89 15.21 -17.11
N ARG A 18 -15.24 15.96 -16.06
CA ARG A 18 -14.73 15.71 -14.70
C ARG A 18 -15.25 14.34 -14.24
N VAL A 19 -14.58 13.27 -14.64
CA VAL A 19 -14.53 12.05 -13.83
C VAL A 19 -13.81 12.49 -12.56
N ALA A 20 -14.43 12.36 -11.39
CA ALA A 20 -13.71 12.59 -10.14
C ALA A 20 -12.45 11.74 -10.19
N ALA A 21 -11.27 12.37 -10.26
CA ALA A 21 -10.01 11.67 -10.35
C ALA A 21 -9.92 10.76 -9.12
N ARG A 22 -10.02 9.44 -9.32
CA ARG A 22 -9.74 8.49 -8.25
C ARG A 22 -8.29 8.75 -7.85
N VAL A 23 -8.08 9.05 -6.58
CA VAL A 23 -6.75 9.30 -6.04
C VAL A 23 -6.05 7.96 -6.00
N GLU A 24 -4.93 7.85 -6.70
CA GLU A 24 -4.01 6.72 -6.56
C GLU A 24 -3.59 6.61 -5.10
N VAL A 25 -3.58 5.38 -4.57
CA VAL A 25 -3.25 5.13 -3.16
C VAL A 25 -2.09 4.17 -3.15
N GLN A 26 -1.05 4.51 -2.41
CA GLN A 26 0.11 3.67 -2.21
C GLN A 26 -0.07 2.82 -0.94
N ILE A 27 -0.09 1.50 -1.10
CA ILE A 27 -0.58 0.55 -0.11
C ILE A 27 0.54 -0.42 0.24
N PHE A 28 1.05 -0.32 1.47
CA PHE A 28 1.99 -1.30 2.01
C PHE A 28 1.27 -2.57 2.45
N LEU A 29 1.76 -3.72 2.01
CA LEU A 29 1.24 -5.05 2.33
C LEU A 29 2.09 -5.69 3.43
N ASP A 30 1.44 -6.19 4.46
CA ASP A 30 2.09 -7.00 5.50
C ASP A 30 2.33 -8.45 5.03
N ALA A 31 3.22 -9.18 5.71
CA ALA A 31 3.61 -10.54 5.37
C ALA A 31 2.41 -11.51 5.41
N ASN A 32 1.48 -11.31 6.34
CA ASN A 32 0.27 -12.12 6.43
C ASN A 32 -0.68 -11.91 5.23
N VAL A 33 -0.67 -10.74 4.60
CA VAL A 33 -1.47 -10.42 3.42
C VAL A 33 -0.86 -11.10 2.20
N LEU A 34 0.46 -10.96 2.01
CA LEU A 34 1.20 -11.66 0.96
C LEU A 34 1.05 -13.17 1.07
N PHE A 35 1.23 -13.73 2.27
CA PHE A 35 1.01 -15.14 2.56
C PHE A 35 -0.40 -15.58 2.17
N SER A 36 -1.43 -14.82 2.57
CA SER A 36 -2.83 -15.17 2.30
C SER A 36 -3.18 -15.11 0.82
N ALA A 37 -2.68 -14.09 0.11
CA ALA A 37 -2.87 -13.93 -1.34
C ALA A 37 -2.16 -15.02 -2.16
N ALA A 38 -1.01 -15.49 -1.69
CA ALA A 38 -0.22 -16.52 -2.36
C ALA A 38 -0.69 -17.95 -2.02
N LYS A 39 -1.21 -18.17 -0.80
CA LYS A 39 -1.66 -19.50 -0.35
C LYS A 39 -2.95 -19.97 -1.03
N SER A 40 -3.83 -19.05 -1.43
CA SER A 40 -5.13 -19.38 -2.02
C SER A 40 -5.66 -18.26 -2.90
N ASP A 41 -6.49 -18.59 -3.89
CA ASP A 41 -7.23 -17.64 -4.73
C ASP A 41 -8.46 -17.02 -4.03
N GLY A 42 -8.36 -16.86 -2.70
CA GLY A 42 -9.45 -16.34 -1.86
C GLY A 42 -9.60 -14.81 -1.93
N PHE A 43 -10.39 -14.29 -0.99
CA PHE A 43 -10.72 -12.86 -0.90
C PHE A 43 -9.48 -11.94 -0.97
N VAL A 44 -8.41 -12.26 -0.27
CA VAL A 44 -7.20 -11.42 -0.23
C VAL A 44 -6.53 -11.36 -1.60
N ARG A 45 -6.40 -12.49 -2.30
CA ARG A 45 -5.85 -12.53 -3.66
C ARG A 45 -6.67 -11.67 -4.62
N ARG A 46 -8.00 -11.84 -4.58
CA ARG A 46 -8.91 -11.07 -5.43
C ARG A 46 -8.87 -9.58 -5.13
N LEU A 47 -8.76 -9.22 -3.86
CA LEU A 47 -8.61 -7.83 -3.43
C LEU A 47 -7.37 -7.19 -4.04
N LEU A 48 -6.20 -7.83 -3.95
CA LEU A 48 -4.97 -7.27 -4.51
C LEU A 48 -5.08 -7.08 -6.03
N GLU A 49 -5.66 -8.05 -6.73
CA GLU A 49 -5.90 -7.94 -8.18
C GLU A 49 -6.81 -6.76 -8.54
N LEU A 50 -7.89 -6.55 -7.78
CA LEU A 50 -8.81 -5.42 -7.99
C LEU A 50 -8.14 -4.08 -7.70
N LEU A 51 -7.34 -3.98 -6.63
CA LEU A 51 -6.61 -2.75 -6.30
C LEU A 51 -5.61 -2.38 -7.40
N MET A 52 -4.86 -3.36 -7.91
CA MET A 52 -3.94 -3.16 -9.03
C MET A 52 -4.69 -2.76 -10.31
N ALA A 53 -5.84 -3.38 -10.57
CA ALA A 53 -6.66 -3.05 -11.73
C ALA A 53 -7.29 -1.65 -11.65
N ASP A 54 -7.57 -1.15 -10.44
CA ASP A 54 -8.08 0.21 -10.21
C ASP A 54 -6.96 1.28 -10.17
N GLY A 55 -5.70 0.88 -10.44
CA GLY A 55 -4.56 1.77 -10.52
C GLY A 55 -3.89 2.10 -9.20
N HIS A 56 -4.22 1.41 -8.10
CA HIS A 56 -3.51 1.56 -6.84
C HIS A 56 -2.14 0.86 -6.87
N VAL A 57 -1.19 1.42 -6.13
CA VAL A 57 0.17 0.91 -6.04
C VAL A 57 0.29 0.04 -4.81
N LEU A 58 0.72 -1.21 -4.99
CA LEU A 58 0.95 -2.15 -3.90
C LEU A 58 2.45 -2.27 -3.63
N CYS A 59 2.85 -2.19 -2.37
CA CYS A 59 4.23 -2.16 -1.94
C CYS A 59 4.51 -3.21 -0.86
N ALA A 60 5.70 -3.77 -0.86
CA ALA A 60 6.26 -4.52 0.27
C ALA A 60 7.77 -4.33 0.27
N ASP A 61 8.40 -4.43 1.46
CA ASP A 61 9.86 -4.43 1.56
C ASP A 61 10.43 -5.86 1.54
N GLY A 62 11.76 -5.96 1.45
CA GLY A 62 12.44 -7.26 1.41
C GLY A 62 12.26 -8.08 2.69
N TYR A 63 12.10 -7.42 3.84
CA TYR A 63 11.87 -8.11 5.11
C TYR A 63 10.50 -8.81 5.12
N VAL A 64 9.45 -8.09 4.72
CA VAL A 64 8.09 -8.61 4.63
C VAL A 64 7.96 -9.69 3.56
N ALA A 65 8.62 -9.52 2.40
CA ALA A 65 8.65 -10.53 1.36
C ALA A 65 9.31 -11.84 1.85
N GLU A 66 10.45 -11.75 2.55
CA GLU A 66 11.14 -12.92 3.11
C GLU A 66 10.34 -13.59 4.22
N GLU A 67 9.66 -12.82 5.08
CA GLU A 67 8.79 -13.34 6.12
C GLU A 67 7.58 -14.09 5.52
N ALA A 68 6.97 -13.57 4.47
CA ALA A 68 5.91 -14.25 3.73
C ALA A 68 6.42 -15.56 3.09
N ARG A 69 7.61 -15.53 2.49
CA ARG A 69 8.26 -16.71 1.88
C ARG A 69 8.53 -17.81 2.90
N ARG A 70 9.09 -17.47 4.07
CA ARG A 70 9.32 -18.42 5.18
C ARG A 70 8.01 -19.02 5.69
N ASN A 71 6.98 -18.21 5.88
CA ASN A 71 5.67 -18.67 6.32
C ASN A 71 5.03 -19.63 5.31
N LEU A 72 5.12 -19.36 4.00
CA LEU A 72 4.65 -20.27 2.96
C LEU A 72 5.44 -21.56 2.93
N ALA A 73 6.78 -21.51 2.96
CA ALA A 73 7.62 -22.71 2.97
C ALA A 73 7.22 -23.67 4.11
N ALA A 74 6.87 -23.14 5.28
CA ALA A 74 6.45 -23.94 6.43
C ALA A 74 4.98 -24.41 6.38
N LYS A 75 4.04 -23.57 5.90
CA LYS A 75 2.58 -23.78 6.10
C LYS A 75 1.78 -23.96 4.80
N GLY A 76 2.43 -23.93 3.65
CA GLY A 76 1.79 -23.98 2.33
C GLY A 76 2.79 -23.75 1.19
N PRO A 77 3.80 -24.62 1.01
CA PRO A 77 4.89 -24.40 0.06
C PRO A 77 4.40 -24.31 -1.40
N GLN A 78 3.23 -24.88 -1.69
CA GLN A 78 2.56 -24.81 -2.99
C GLN A 78 2.30 -23.35 -3.45
N GLY A 79 2.19 -22.41 -2.50
CA GLY A 79 1.96 -20.99 -2.79
C GLY A 79 3.24 -20.20 -3.13
N LEU A 80 4.43 -20.79 -3.03
CA LEU A 80 5.69 -20.09 -3.32
C LEU A 80 5.77 -19.52 -4.75
N PRO A 81 5.35 -20.24 -5.81
CA PRO A 81 5.30 -19.67 -7.16
C PRO A 81 4.32 -18.50 -7.27
N ALA A 82 3.18 -18.58 -6.59
CA ALA A 82 2.19 -17.50 -6.57
C ALA A 82 2.72 -16.26 -5.82
N LEU A 83 3.51 -16.45 -4.76
CA LEU A 83 4.19 -15.36 -4.08
C LEU A 83 5.20 -14.69 -5.01
N ALA A 84 6.05 -15.45 -5.70
CA ALA A 84 7.03 -14.90 -6.64
C ALA A 84 6.33 -14.06 -7.72
N ALA A 85 5.29 -14.60 -8.36
CA ALA A 85 4.52 -13.87 -9.37
C ALA A 85 3.80 -12.62 -8.81
N LEU A 86 3.41 -12.62 -7.52
CA LEU A 86 2.86 -11.44 -6.86
C LEU A 86 3.94 -10.38 -6.64
N LEU A 87 5.11 -10.78 -6.15
CA LEU A 87 6.25 -9.88 -5.90
C LEU A 87 6.73 -9.21 -7.19
N ASP A 88 6.80 -9.94 -8.30
CA ASP A 88 7.16 -9.39 -9.62
C ASP A 88 6.19 -8.30 -10.09
N ARG A 89 4.95 -8.29 -9.58
CA ARG A 89 3.94 -7.28 -9.92
C ARG A 89 3.91 -6.10 -8.94
N LEU A 90 4.53 -6.22 -7.77
CA LEU A 90 4.66 -5.10 -6.80
C LEU A 90 5.62 -4.01 -7.33
N GLU A 91 6.39 -4.33 -8.37
CA GLU A 91 7.45 -3.49 -8.95
C GLU A 91 6.98 -2.27 -9.76
N VAL A 92 5.66 -2.04 -9.91
CA VAL A 92 5.14 -0.79 -10.51
C VAL A 92 5.26 0.41 -9.55
N ALA A 93 5.69 0.16 -8.31
CA ALA A 93 5.89 1.13 -7.23
C ALA A 93 7.25 1.87 -7.28
N ALA A 94 7.54 2.64 -8.33
CA ALA A 94 8.71 3.53 -8.33
C ALA A 94 8.55 4.62 -7.25
N MET A 95 9.15 4.35 -6.09
CA MET A 95 9.18 5.14 -4.87
C MET A 95 9.55 6.62 -5.10
N GLN A 96 8.71 7.54 -4.59
CA GLN A 96 9.21 8.83 -4.10
C GLN A 96 9.54 8.67 -2.61
N ALA A 97 10.80 8.32 -2.32
CA ALA A 97 11.30 8.22 -0.96
C ALA A 97 11.37 9.63 -0.34
N ASN A 98 10.31 10.06 0.35
CA ASN A 98 10.38 11.21 1.24
C ASN A 98 10.77 10.71 2.64
N SER A 99 11.83 11.29 3.20
CA SER A 99 12.27 10.99 4.57
C SER A 99 11.24 11.53 5.57
N VAL A 100 10.28 10.70 5.97
CA VAL A 100 9.29 11.06 6.99
C VAL A 100 9.80 10.63 8.36
N SER A 101 9.80 11.58 9.31
CA SER A 101 10.00 11.29 10.73
C SER A 101 8.74 10.59 11.28
N VAL A 102 8.89 9.33 11.67
CA VAL A 102 7.77 8.47 12.10
C VAL A 102 7.51 8.68 13.60
N THR A 103 6.49 9.45 13.95
CA THR A 103 6.06 9.67 15.35
C THR A 103 4.86 8.78 15.72
N GLY A 104 4.74 8.41 17.00
CA GLY A 104 3.59 7.63 17.49
C GLY A 104 3.73 6.10 17.49
N LEU A 105 4.93 5.57 17.19
CA LEU A 105 5.20 4.12 17.21
C LEU A 105 5.24 3.49 18.62
N SER A 106 5.31 4.29 19.68
CA SER A 106 5.34 3.79 21.07
C SER A 106 4.07 3.03 21.46
N ALA A 107 2.96 3.29 20.77
CA ALA A 107 1.71 2.56 20.94
C ALA A 107 1.71 1.17 20.27
N LEU A 108 2.75 0.80 19.51
CA LEU A 108 2.89 -0.55 18.95
C LEU A 108 3.89 -1.40 19.74
N PRO A 109 3.66 -2.72 19.84
CA PRO A 109 4.69 -3.64 20.29
C PRO A 109 5.97 -3.47 19.47
N GLU A 110 7.13 -3.66 20.09
CA GLU A 110 8.43 -3.43 19.44
C GLU A 110 8.59 -4.18 18.12
N LYS A 111 8.07 -5.41 18.06
CA LYS A 111 8.10 -6.26 16.85
C LYS A 111 7.28 -5.71 15.68
N ASP A 112 6.27 -4.87 15.95
CA ASP A 112 5.32 -4.36 14.95
C ASP A 112 5.67 -2.92 14.51
N ARG A 113 6.66 -2.29 15.16
CA ARG A 113 7.17 -0.97 14.76
C ARG A 113 7.88 -0.99 13.39
N PRO A 114 8.69 -2.01 13.04
CA PRO A 114 9.38 -2.06 11.75
C PRO A 114 8.45 -2.01 10.55
N VAL A 115 7.28 -2.68 10.59
CA VAL A 115 6.36 -2.70 9.44
C VAL A 115 5.74 -1.33 9.18
N VAL A 116 5.39 -0.57 10.23
CA VAL A 116 4.89 0.81 10.08
C VAL A 116 6.02 1.75 9.65
N ALA A 117 7.23 1.55 10.17
CA ALA A 117 8.39 2.32 9.74
C ALA A 117 8.74 2.07 8.27
N ALA A 118 8.62 0.83 7.79
CA ALA A 118 8.82 0.48 6.38
C ALA A 118 7.78 1.17 5.48
N ALA A 119 6.50 1.07 5.84
CA ALA A 119 5.43 1.78 5.14
C ALA A 119 5.68 3.30 5.06
N ALA A 120 6.17 3.90 6.15
CA ALA A 120 6.46 5.34 6.19
C ALA A 120 7.65 5.72 5.31
N ARG A 121 8.72 4.91 5.32
CA ARG A 121 9.91 5.10 4.47
C ARG A 121 9.57 4.99 2.98
N MET A 122 8.57 4.18 2.65
CA MET A 122 8.06 4.04 1.30
C MET A 122 7.02 5.10 0.93
N ALA A 123 6.71 6.05 1.82
CA ALA A 123 5.68 7.07 1.63
C ALA A 123 4.28 6.49 1.31
N CYS A 124 3.96 5.33 1.91
CA CYS A 124 2.66 4.70 1.70
C CYS A 124 1.54 5.45 2.44
N ASP A 125 0.39 5.60 1.78
CA ASP A 125 -0.83 6.17 2.36
C ASP A 125 -1.52 5.19 3.32
N ALA A 126 -1.35 3.89 3.09
CA ALA A 126 -2.01 2.84 3.85
C ALA A 126 -1.10 1.65 4.15
N LEU A 127 -1.34 1.00 5.30
CA LEU A 127 -0.82 -0.32 5.67
C LEU A 127 -1.98 -1.30 5.75
N VAL A 128 -1.87 -2.44 5.07
CA VAL A 128 -2.86 -3.51 5.10
C VAL A 128 -2.29 -4.70 5.85
N THR A 129 -2.97 -5.10 6.92
CA THR A 129 -2.59 -6.25 7.74
C THR A 129 -3.80 -7.03 8.21
N GLY A 130 -3.67 -8.36 8.20
CA GLY A 130 -4.63 -9.27 8.81
C GLY A 130 -4.47 -9.45 10.32
N ASP A 131 -3.44 -8.85 10.96
CA ASP A 131 -3.16 -9.03 12.38
C ASP A 131 -4.07 -8.17 13.26
N ARG A 132 -5.18 -8.77 13.69
CA ARG A 132 -6.14 -8.13 14.59
C ARG A 132 -5.62 -7.96 16.01
N THR A 133 -4.63 -8.74 16.43
CA THR A 133 -4.15 -8.78 17.81
C THR A 133 -3.39 -7.51 18.14
N HIS A 134 -2.46 -7.10 17.28
CA HIS A 134 -1.66 -5.90 17.51
C HIS A 134 -2.21 -4.67 16.78
N PHE A 135 -2.81 -4.85 15.59
CA PHE A 135 -3.28 -3.73 14.76
C PHE A 135 -4.80 -3.48 14.84
N GLY A 136 -5.59 -4.38 15.42
CA GLY A 136 -7.05 -4.29 15.41
C GLY A 136 -7.58 -2.97 16.00
N ARG A 137 -6.95 -2.45 17.06
CA ARG A 137 -7.32 -1.15 17.67
C ARG A 137 -7.01 0.08 16.80
N PHE A 138 -6.17 -0.10 15.78
CA PHE A 138 -5.73 0.96 14.88
C PHE A 138 -6.45 0.91 13.53
N TYR A 139 -7.26 -0.11 13.25
CA TYR A 139 -8.03 -0.16 12.00
C TYR A 139 -8.93 1.07 11.81
N GLY A 140 -8.82 1.68 10.63
CA GLY A 140 -9.51 2.93 10.30
C GLY A 140 -8.88 4.19 10.92
N ARG A 141 -7.76 4.05 11.64
CA ARG A 141 -6.96 5.15 12.18
C ARG A 141 -5.64 5.26 11.43
N SER A 142 -5.01 6.42 11.55
CA SER A 142 -3.66 6.63 11.01
C SER A 142 -2.61 6.53 12.11
N LEU A 143 -1.52 5.82 11.83
CA LEU A 143 -0.30 5.79 12.64
C LEU A 143 0.83 6.38 11.81
N ALA A 144 1.47 7.43 12.34
CA ALA A 144 2.54 8.15 11.64
C ALA A 144 2.16 8.60 10.21
N GLY A 145 0.91 9.02 10.01
CA GLY A 145 0.38 9.43 8.71
C GLY A 145 -0.13 8.28 7.83
N ILE A 146 0.09 7.02 8.21
CA ILE A 146 -0.31 5.83 7.43
C ILE A 146 -1.65 5.31 7.94
N ALA A 147 -2.65 5.20 7.06
CA ALA A 147 -3.94 4.62 7.40
C ALA A 147 -3.84 3.10 7.57
N ILE A 148 -4.23 2.57 8.72
CA ILE A 148 -4.16 1.13 8.99
C ILE A 148 -5.49 0.48 8.61
N HIS A 149 -5.43 -0.55 7.76
CA HIS A 149 -6.59 -1.26 7.27
C HIS A 149 -6.43 -2.78 7.42
N SER A 150 -7.56 -3.44 7.64
CA SER A 150 -7.69 -4.87 7.33
C SER A 150 -8.01 -5.02 5.83
N PRO A 151 -7.81 -6.19 5.22
CA PRO A 151 -8.23 -6.44 3.85
C PRO A 151 -9.70 -6.03 3.60
N ARG A 152 -10.59 -6.31 4.55
CA ARG A 152 -12.02 -5.98 4.44
C ARG A 152 -12.28 -4.47 4.50
N THR A 153 -11.64 -3.76 5.42
CA THR A 153 -11.87 -2.31 5.58
C THR A 153 -11.17 -1.49 4.50
N LEU A 154 -10.11 -2.02 3.90
CA LEU A 154 -9.50 -1.43 2.71
C LEU A 154 -10.42 -1.58 1.49
N ALA A 155 -10.93 -2.80 1.25
CA ALA A 155 -11.85 -3.07 0.16
C ALA A 155 -13.06 -2.11 0.21
N ALA A 156 -13.72 -2.00 1.36
CA ALA A 156 -14.86 -1.11 1.54
C ALA A 156 -14.55 0.39 1.35
N LYS A 157 -13.28 0.79 1.41
CA LYS A 157 -12.84 2.19 1.26
C LYS A 157 -12.47 2.52 -0.19
N LEU A 158 -11.91 1.57 -0.93
CA LEU A 158 -11.31 1.80 -2.24
C LEU A 158 -12.07 1.16 -3.41
N LEU A 159 -12.90 0.14 -3.16
CA LEU A 159 -13.67 -0.61 -4.15
C LEU A 159 -15.17 -0.46 -3.93
#